data_AF-A0A9X1YS41-F1
#
_entry.id   AF-A0A9X1YS41-F1
#
_cell.length_a   1.000
_cell.length_b   1.000
_cell.length_c   1.000
_cell.angle_alpha   90.00
_cell.angle_beta   90.00
_cell.angle_gamma   90.00
#
_symmetry.space_group_name_H-M   'P 1'
#
loop_
_entity.id
_entity.type
_entity.pdbx_description
1 polymer ?
#
loop_
_entity_poly.entity_id
_entity_poly.type
_entity_poly.pdbx_seq_one_letter_code
_entity_poly.pdbx_strand_id
1 'polypeptide(L)'
;MVRIPAYFEIFEVLCWGGGLVTATADGFSELRSYEAKQKLYFRKINEVEQGLLPDLLRYLVQGDNVLADTLQHYLSQYEHVISILRSRPVITYRDYETGIARFLDTWVLPQLAVLLHRMHTRLSPRTTLYHFHALLVTHGASDILASSVKGYVKGLVPAGVETTDFFYALDKVSDKSHKKLSTINDEIEGLSAEISSSKLTAAEQQELLDTVRCAYTAATALSRFSAMYKAARMDSKATLVERFRHHYEAVCGRREPDRLATSHMGLFDSFIVSRSLDASENHHLEYLFVLFSQQVDARSVEQFEPLHQLLLVTEEEPRDTVAIEQAFSKLEQHPDYRLFEAFAWQARAALALENGETAQSLGLYRNVLPYSEKQQLGHVGFYAASYAIALEVMQETPLPYGYQNPLINYRIESELQVCELCVEFPTVFTPYSKPPEWPAPVQAVFSSIREFNWDMLELARTSQDIYCNPLKKLNGFMGAFFNSLASGSDEARFGKLICKAIKGKDRGRSVLSMHSATPYEVLRDEHLYMQTLFGSRKLYFRLNPYLHAYYQLPEVRKKLILKALSPDRYRDDSQRIH
;
A
#
# COMPACT_ATOMS: atom_id res chain seq x y z
N MET A 1 4.57 -10.97 -17.78
CA MET A 1 3.34 -11.71 -17.49
C MET A 1 2.39 -10.77 -16.76
N VAL A 2 1.20 -11.22 -16.39
CA VAL A 2 0.17 -10.38 -15.74
C VAL A 2 0.61 -9.93 -14.34
N ARG A 3 0.36 -8.65 -14.03
CA ARG A 3 0.52 -8.06 -12.70
C ARG A 3 -0.58 -7.04 -12.45
N ILE A 4 -1.26 -7.15 -11.31
CA ILE A 4 -2.23 -6.14 -10.87
C ILE A 4 -1.44 -4.91 -10.38
N PRO A 5 -1.74 -3.71 -10.89
CA PRO A 5 -1.10 -2.49 -10.43
C PRO A 5 -1.29 -2.26 -8.93
N ALA A 6 -0.26 -1.71 -8.29
CA ALA A 6 -0.38 -1.12 -6.98
C ALA A 6 -1.41 0.02 -7.00
N TYR A 7 -2.05 0.25 -5.86
CA TYR A 7 -3.00 1.36 -5.75
C TYR A 7 -2.37 2.71 -6.07
N PHE A 8 -1.11 2.95 -5.67
CA PHE A 8 -0.39 4.17 -6.02
C PHE A 8 -0.16 4.31 -7.53
N GLU A 9 -0.01 3.22 -8.31
CA GLU A 9 0.16 3.28 -9.76
C GLU A 9 -1.16 3.73 -10.44
N ILE A 10 -2.29 3.18 -9.97
CA ILE A 10 -3.64 3.60 -10.42
C ILE A 10 -3.87 5.07 -10.06
N PHE A 11 -3.54 5.42 -8.83
CA PHE A 11 -3.69 6.77 -8.31
C PHE A 11 -2.79 7.78 -9.04
N GLU A 12 -1.55 7.43 -9.35
CA GLU A 12 -0.64 8.23 -10.17
C GLU A 12 -1.25 8.52 -11.54
N VAL A 13 -1.81 7.50 -12.19
CA VAL A 13 -2.53 7.65 -13.47
C VAL A 13 -3.71 8.62 -13.34
N LEU A 14 -4.47 8.56 -12.24
CA LEU A 14 -5.56 9.51 -11.99
C LEU A 14 -5.04 10.95 -11.87
N CYS A 15 -3.95 11.17 -11.13
CA CYS A 15 -3.32 12.48 -10.99
C CYS A 15 -2.73 13.00 -12.31
N TRP A 16 -2.14 12.13 -13.13
CA TRP A 16 -1.67 12.45 -14.48
C TRP A 16 -2.83 12.86 -15.40
N GLY A 17 -3.93 12.11 -15.40
CA GLY A 17 -5.13 12.46 -16.15
C GLY A 17 -5.69 13.81 -15.71
N GLY A 18 -5.77 14.05 -14.41
CA GLY A 18 -6.20 15.34 -13.83
C GLY A 18 -5.23 16.51 -14.09
N GLY A 19 -3.99 16.24 -14.53
CA GLY A 19 -2.97 17.27 -14.73
C GLY A 19 -2.36 17.82 -13.45
N LEU A 20 -2.48 17.07 -12.34
CA LEU A 20 -1.84 17.34 -11.05
C LEU A 20 -0.37 16.95 -11.06
N VAL A 21 -0.04 15.88 -11.80
CA VAL A 21 1.33 15.44 -12.09
C VAL A 21 1.56 15.58 -13.58
N THR A 22 2.63 16.28 -13.97
CA THR A 22 2.90 16.62 -15.38
C THR A 22 4.23 16.09 -15.91
N ALA A 23 5.11 15.63 -15.01
CA ALA A 23 6.35 14.94 -15.33
C ALA A 23 6.46 13.66 -14.48
N THR A 24 7.10 12.61 -15.02
CA THR A 24 7.37 11.35 -14.28
C THR A 24 8.19 11.58 -13.02
N ALA A 25 9.12 12.54 -13.06
CA ALA A 25 9.94 12.93 -11.91
C ALA A 25 9.12 13.46 -10.71
N ASP A 26 7.90 13.92 -10.94
CA ASP A 26 7.00 14.43 -9.90
C ASP A 26 6.04 13.33 -9.36
N GLY A 27 6.12 12.11 -9.92
CA GLY A 27 5.22 11.00 -9.64
C GLY A 27 5.77 9.97 -8.65
N PHE A 28 4.92 8.99 -8.28
CA PHE A 28 5.29 7.91 -7.36
C PHE A 28 6.30 6.93 -7.95
N SER A 29 6.22 6.72 -9.27
CA SER A 29 7.02 5.75 -10.03
C SER A 29 8.54 5.93 -9.89
N GLU A 30 9.02 7.16 -9.73
CA GLU A 30 10.46 7.46 -9.57
C GLU A 30 10.96 7.34 -8.12
N LEU A 31 10.04 7.24 -7.15
CA LEU A 31 10.38 7.20 -5.73
C LEU A 31 10.80 5.80 -5.30
N ARG A 32 12.10 5.66 -4.99
CA ARG A 32 12.69 4.39 -4.58
C ARG A 32 12.31 3.92 -3.18
N SER A 33 11.79 4.79 -2.31
CA SER A 33 11.38 4.41 -0.95
C SER A 33 9.89 4.65 -0.71
N TYR A 34 9.26 3.73 0.03
CA TYR A 34 7.86 3.86 0.41
C TYR A 34 7.57 5.12 1.23
N GLU A 35 8.50 5.56 2.09
CA GLU A 35 8.34 6.82 2.83
C GLU A 35 8.24 8.03 1.90
N ALA A 36 9.05 8.06 0.83
CA ALA A 36 8.95 9.13 -0.15
C ALA A 36 7.60 9.08 -0.89
N LYS A 37 7.14 7.87 -1.26
CA LYS A 37 5.79 7.68 -1.84
C LYS A 37 4.71 8.21 -0.88
N GLN A 38 4.76 7.84 0.39
CA GLN A 38 3.81 8.30 1.41
C GLN A 38 3.82 9.83 1.57
N LYS A 39 4.99 10.48 1.58
CA LYS A 39 5.10 11.95 1.65
C LYS A 39 4.48 12.67 0.45
N LEU A 40 4.56 12.06 -0.74
CA LEU A 40 3.94 12.60 -1.94
C LEU A 40 2.42 12.35 -1.94
N TYR A 41 1.99 11.20 -1.42
CA TYR A 41 0.57 10.83 -1.30
C TYR A 41 -0.14 11.71 -0.26
N PHE A 42 0.47 11.85 0.92
CA PHE A 42 0.04 12.64 2.06
C PHE A 42 1.18 13.50 2.61
N ARG A 43 0.97 14.81 2.66
CA ARG A 43 1.82 15.72 3.43
C ARG A 43 0.97 16.67 4.25
N LYS A 44 1.47 17.08 5.41
CA LYS A 44 0.88 18.13 6.24
C LYS A 44 1.85 19.31 6.29
N ILE A 45 1.42 20.49 5.85
CA ILE A 45 2.16 21.74 6.02
C ILE A 45 1.30 22.68 6.86
N ASN A 46 1.79 23.13 8.01
CA ASN A 46 1.08 24.05 8.90
C ASN A 46 -0.35 23.57 9.20
N GLU A 47 -0.48 22.29 9.58
CA GLU A 47 -1.76 21.61 9.85
C GLU A 47 -2.68 21.41 8.63
N VAL A 48 -2.32 21.96 7.46
CA VAL A 48 -3.06 21.76 6.21
C VAL A 48 -2.55 20.52 5.49
N GLU A 49 -3.46 19.60 5.18
CA GLU A 49 -3.16 18.45 4.32
C GLU A 49 -2.89 18.94 2.88
N GLN A 50 -1.65 18.74 2.42
CA GLN A 50 -1.16 19.08 1.09
C GLN A 50 -0.46 17.86 0.52
N GLY A 51 -0.93 17.32 -0.60
CA GLY A 51 -0.40 16.10 -1.22
C GLY A 51 -1.30 15.69 -2.38
N LEU A 52 -0.89 14.66 -3.12
CA LEU A 52 -1.63 14.30 -4.33
C LEU A 52 -3.06 13.80 -4.05
N LEU A 53 -3.32 13.12 -2.91
CA LEU A 53 -4.69 12.69 -2.56
C LEU A 53 -5.62 13.87 -2.23
N PRO A 54 -5.30 14.75 -1.27
CA PRO A 54 -6.09 15.96 -1.04
C PRO A 54 -6.30 16.80 -2.31
N ASP A 55 -5.27 16.95 -3.15
CA ASP A 55 -5.35 17.69 -4.41
C ASP A 55 -6.30 17.02 -5.41
N LEU A 56 -6.26 15.68 -5.53
CA LEU A 56 -7.18 14.92 -6.38
C LEU A 56 -8.62 15.01 -5.88
N LEU A 57 -8.85 14.89 -4.57
CA LEU A 57 -10.19 15.01 -3.99
C LEU A 57 -10.75 16.41 -4.25
N ARG A 58 -9.98 17.46 -3.96
CA ARG A 58 -10.34 18.85 -4.26
C ARG A 58 -10.62 19.05 -5.75
N TYR A 59 -9.81 18.44 -6.62
CA TYR A 59 -10.04 18.45 -8.06
C TYR A 59 -11.39 17.84 -8.44
N LEU A 60 -11.75 16.68 -7.88
CA LEU A 60 -12.98 15.96 -8.25
C LEU A 60 -14.25 16.66 -7.75
N VAL A 61 -14.24 17.20 -6.52
CA VAL A 61 -15.46 17.68 -5.84
C VAL A 61 -15.50 19.18 -5.55
N GLN A 62 -14.42 19.92 -5.82
CA GLN A 62 -14.38 21.40 -5.79
C GLN A 62 -14.88 22.03 -4.48
N GLY A 63 -14.29 21.62 -3.36
CA GLY A 63 -14.55 22.21 -2.05
C GLY A 63 -15.77 21.65 -1.30
N ASP A 64 -16.48 20.68 -1.89
CA ASP A 64 -17.47 19.90 -1.15
C ASP A 64 -16.75 18.89 -0.22
N ASN A 65 -16.53 19.29 1.03
CA ASN A 65 -15.84 18.47 2.01
C ASN A 65 -16.58 17.17 2.33
N VAL A 66 -17.91 17.16 2.33
CA VAL A 66 -18.69 15.95 2.62
C VAL A 66 -18.51 14.92 1.50
N LEU A 67 -18.52 15.39 0.26
CA LEU A 67 -18.27 14.54 -0.89
C LEU A 67 -16.80 14.11 -0.96
N ALA A 68 -15.86 14.97 -0.57
CA ALA A 68 -14.44 14.65 -0.47
C ALA A 68 -14.21 13.51 0.53
N ASP A 69 -14.75 13.63 1.75
CA ASP A 69 -14.64 12.62 2.80
C ASP A 69 -15.25 11.28 2.35
N THR A 70 -16.39 11.35 1.65
CA THR A 70 -17.07 10.17 1.10
C THR A 70 -16.22 9.49 0.03
N LEU A 71 -15.64 10.25 -0.90
CA LEU A 71 -14.75 9.71 -1.94
C LEU A 71 -13.47 9.16 -1.35
N GLN A 72 -12.85 9.86 -0.40
CA GLN A 72 -11.66 9.38 0.29
C GLN A 72 -11.93 8.03 0.95
N HIS A 73 -13.06 7.90 1.63
CA HIS A 73 -13.47 6.64 2.22
C HIS A 73 -13.57 5.52 1.16
N TYR A 74 -14.29 5.75 0.06
CA TYR A 74 -14.43 4.74 -1.00
C TYR A 74 -13.09 4.37 -1.65
N LEU A 75 -12.23 5.37 -1.88
CA LEU A 75 -10.88 5.18 -2.41
C LEU A 75 -10.01 4.32 -1.49
N SER A 76 -10.06 4.55 -0.17
CA SER A 76 -9.38 3.69 0.81
C SER A 76 -9.94 2.27 0.83
N GLN A 77 -11.25 2.08 0.65
CA GLN A 77 -11.84 0.74 0.57
C GLN A 77 -11.47 0.02 -0.75
N TYR A 78 -11.32 0.75 -1.86
CA TYR A 78 -10.78 0.19 -3.09
C TYR A 78 -9.30 -0.16 -2.98
N GLU A 79 -8.50 0.63 -2.26
CA GLU A 79 -7.12 0.31 -1.93
C GLU A 79 -7.03 -1.03 -1.17
N HIS A 80 -7.92 -1.23 -0.18
CA HIS A 80 -8.05 -2.50 0.55
C HIS A 80 -8.35 -3.68 -0.41
N VAL A 81 -9.35 -3.53 -1.28
CA VAL A 81 -9.67 -4.54 -2.31
C VAL A 81 -8.46 -4.86 -3.17
N ILE A 82 -7.76 -3.85 -3.68
CA ILE A 82 -6.57 -4.04 -4.53
C ILE A 82 -5.44 -4.72 -3.76
N SER A 83 -5.26 -4.41 -2.47
CA SER A 83 -4.28 -5.09 -1.62
C SER A 83 -4.55 -6.60 -1.52
N ILE A 84 -5.82 -6.99 -1.36
CA ILE A 84 -6.23 -8.41 -1.37
C ILE A 84 -5.90 -9.04 -2.70
N LEU A 85 -6.24 -8.39 -3.81
CA LEU A 85 -5.94 -8.92 -5.14
C LEU A 85 -4.43 -9.11 -5.34
N ARG A 86 -3.60 -8.17 -4.90
CA ARG A 86 -2.14 -8.23 -5.03
C ARG A 86 -1.49 -9.26 -4.12
N SER A 87 -2.09 -9.55 -2.96
CA SER A 87 -1.61 -10.59 -2.04
C SER A 87 -1.70 -12.01 -2.64
N ARG A 88 -2.50 -12.21 -3.69
CA ARG A 88 -2.67 -13.51 -4.35
C ARG A 88 -1.71 -13.64 -5.54
N PRO A 89 -1.03 -14.79 -5.74
CA PRO A 89 -0.22 -14.99 -6.93
C PRO A 89 -1.09 -15.06 -8.19
N VAL A 90 -0.58 -14.54 -9.31
CA VAL A 90 -1.21 -14.69 -10.63
C VAL A 90 -0.19 -15.32 -11.57
N ILE A 91 -0.35 -16.62 -11.81
CA ILE A 91 0.61 -17.45 -12.55
C ILE A 91 0.08 -17.68 -13.96
N THR A 92 0.67 -17.04 -14.96
CA THR A 92 0.15 -17.10 -16.34
C THR A 92 1.21 -16.79 -17.40
N TYR A 93 1.02 -17.31 -18.61
CA TYR A 93 1.78 -16.93 -19.80
C TYR A 93 1.30 -15.63 -20.46
N ARG A 94 0.14 -15.10 -20.06
CA ARG A 94 -0.39 -13.85 -20.61
C ARG A 94 0.55 -12.70 -20.30
N ASP A 95 0.77 -11.84 -21.29
CA ASP A 95 1.66 -10.69 -21.14
C ASP A 95 1.04 -9.60 -20.25
N TYR A 96 1.86 -8.59 -19.94
CA TYR A 96 1.45 -7.50 -19.07
C TYR A 96 0.31 -6.67 -19.70
N GLU A 97 0.36 -6.42 -21.00
CA GLU A 97 -0.66 -5.63 -21.72
C GLU A 97 -2.04 -6.30 -21.65
N THR A 98 -2.10 -7.61 -21.90
CA THR A 98 -3.31 -8.43 -21.75
C THR A 98 -3.80 -8.41 -20.30
N GLY A 99 -2.87 -8.51 -19.33
CA GLY A 99 -3.19 -8.44 -17.91
C GLY A 99 -3.87 -7.13 -17.51
N ILE A 100 -3.28 -6.00 -17.91
CA ILE A 100 -3.82 -4.66 -17.66
C ILE A 100 -5.18 -4.51 -18.35
N ALA A 101 -5.32 -4.99 -19.58
CA ALA A 101 -6.57 -4.98 -20.30
C ALA A 101 -7.70 -5.66 -19.51
N ARG A 102 -7.46 -6.90 -19.07
CA ARG A 102 -8.44 -7.66 -18.26
C ARG A 102 -8.68 -7.05 -16.90
N PHE A 103 -7.66 -6.46 -16.28
CA PHE A 103 -7.79 -5.78 -15.00
C PHE A 103 -8.69 -4.54 -15.12
N LEU A 104 -8.51 -3.73 -16.16
CA LEU A 104 -9.37 -2.57 -16.41
C LEU A 104 -10.83 -2.98 -16.63
N ASP A 105 -11.07 -4.01 -17.43
CA ASP A 105 -12.42 -4.48 -17.76
C ASP A 105 -13.13 -5.20 -16.62
N THR A 106 -12.39 -5.98 -15.81
CA THR A 106 -12.99 -6.79 -14.76
C THR A 106 -13.08 -6.05 -13.43
N TRP A 107 -12.15 -5.12 -13.16
CA TRP A 107 -12.08 -4.43 -11.87
C TRP A 107 -12.37 -2.94 -12.01
N VAL A 108 -11.53 -2.20 -12.73
CA VAL A 108 -11.54 -0.73 -12.66
C VAL A 108 -12.81 -0.12 -13.25
N LEU A 109 -13.16 -0.46 -14.50
CA LEU A 109 -14.32 0.14 -15.18
C LEU A 109 -15.65 -0.20 -14.51
N PRO A 110 -15.93 -1.45 -14.11
CA PRO A 110 -17.14 -1.77 -13.34
C PRO A 110 -17.20 -1.06 -11.99
N GLN A 111 -16.10 -0.97 -11.25
CA GLN A 111 -16.06 -0.25 -9.96
C GLN A 111 -16.37 1.23 -10.14
N LEU A 112 -15.76 1.88 -11.15
CA LEU A 112 -16.05 3.27 -11.48
C LEU A 112 -17.51 3.45 -11.90
N ALA A 113 -18.08 2.50 -12.66
CA ALA A 113 -19.47 2.54 -13.08
C ALA A 113 -20.42 2.46 -11.88
N VAL A 114 -20.17 1.56 -10.93
CA VAL A 114 -20.94 1.47 -9.68
C VAL A 114 -20.78 2.73 -8.85
N LEU A 115 -19.56 3.21 -8.64
CA LEU A 115 -19.28 4.44 -7.90
C LEU A 115 -20.07 5.63 -8.47
N LEU A 116 -19.95 5.87 -9.76
CA LEU A 116 -20.66 6.97 -10.44
C LEU A 116 -22.18 6.79 -10.38
N HIS A 117 -22.68 5.57 -10.59
CA HIS A 117 -24.11 5.29 -10.47
C HIS A 117 -24.64 5.58 -9.07
N ARG A 118 -23.90 5.24 -8.03
CA ARG A 118 -24.32 5.44 -6.63
C ARG A 118 -24.21 6.89 -6.17
N MET A 119 -23.31 7.66 -6.79
CA MET A 119 -23.05 9.04 -6.39
C MET A 119 -23.77 10.09 -7.24
N HIS A 120 -24.21 9.78 -8.46
CA HIS A 120 -24.64 10.80 -9.45
C HIS A 120 -25.69 11.78 -8.92
N THR A 121 -26.63 11.34 -8.08
CA THR A 121 -27.69 12.21 -7.52
C THR A 121 -27.18 13.25 -6.52
N ARG A 122 -25.97 13.08 -6.00
CA ARG A 122 -25.32 13.98 -5.04
C ARG A 122 -24.34 14.95 -5.72
N LEU A 123 -24.11 14.79 -7.03
CA LEU A 123 -23.12 15.60 -7.74
C LEU A 123 -23.76 16.91 -8.20
N SER A 124 -23.14 18.02 -7.81
CA SER A 124 -23.50 19.35 -8.29
C SER A 124 -22.81 19.65 -9.63
N PRO A 125 -23.42 20.45 -10.53
CA PRO A 125 -22.76 21.01 -11.71
C PRO A 125 -21.46 21.77 -11.41
N ARG A 126 -21.23 22.17 -10.16
CA ARG A 126 -19.98 22.81 -9.73
C ARG A 126 -18.87 21.81 -9.37
N THR A 127 -19.06 20.52 -9.64
CA THR A 127 -18.07 19.45 -9.39
C THR A 127 -17.54 18.87 -10.68
N THR A 128 -16.26 18.52 -10.71
CA THR A 128 -15.66 17.89 -11.91
C THR A 128 -16.22 16.49 -12.12
N LEU A 129 -16.58 15.77 -11.05
CA LEU A 129 -17.18 14.44 -11.13
C LEU A 129 -18.57 14.45 -11.81
N TYR A 130 -19.37 15.50 -11.61
CA TYR A 130 -20.64 15.69 -12.33
C TYR A 130 -20.42 15.71 -13.85
N HIS A 131 -19.42 16.46 -14.30
CA HIS A 131 -19.12 16.57 -15.72
C HIS A 131 -18.48 15.31 -16.29
N PHE A 132 -17.68 14.56 -15.51
CA PHE A 132 -17.25 13.21 -15.92
C PHE A 132 -18.45 12.31 -16.17
N HIS A 133 -19.42 12.29 -15.25
CA HIS A 133 -20.65 11.52 -15.41
C HIS A 133 -21.43 11.95 -16.67
N ALA A 134 -21.65 13.26 -16.85
CA ALA A 134 -22.37 13.78 -18.01
C ALA A 134 -21.65 13.50 -19.35
N LEU A 135 -20.32 13.58 -19.38
CA LEU A 135 -19.57 13.24 -20.59
C LEU A 135 -19.65 11.74 -20.90
N LEU A 136 -19.45 10.88 -19.90
CA LEU A 136 -19.43 9.43 -20.05
C LEU A 136 -20.82 8.81 -20.31
N VAL A 137 -21.89 9.38 -19.76
CA VAL A 137 -23.24 8.81 -19.80
C VAL A 137 -24.11 9.44 -20.89
N THR A 138 -23.95 10.72 -21.21
CA THR A 138 -24.91 11.47 -22.04
C THR A 138 -24.51 11.58 -23.52
N HIS A 139 -23.24 11.37 -23.90
CA HIS A 139 -22.77 11.50 -25.29
C HIS A 139 -22.69 10.15 -26.00
N GLY A 140 -23.16 10.00 -27.25
CA GLY A 140 -23.12 8.73 -28.02
C GLY A 140 -21.76 8.01 -28.00
N ALA A 141 -21.75 6.68 -28.04
CA ALA A 141 -20.53 5.88 -27.86
C ALA A 141 -19.49 6.10 -28.98
N SER A 142 -19.99 6.50 -30.16
CA SER A 142 -19.21 6.94 -31.32
C SER A 142 -18.66 8.36 -31.22
N ASP A 143 -19.08 9.15 -30.22
CA ASP A 143 -18.98 10.62 -30.28
C ASP A 143 -17.93 11.23 -29.35
N ILE A 144 -17.19 10.50 -28.51
CA ILE A 144 -16.13 11.13 -27.69
C ILE A 144 -14.83 11.26 -28.50
N LEU A 145 -14.92 12.00 -29.61
CA LEU A 145 -13.80 12.68 -30.24
C LEU A 145 -13.54 13.98 -29.48
N ALA A 146 -12.31 14.51 -29.53
CA ALA A 146 -11.95 15.80 -28.90
C ALA A 146 -12.94 16.93 -29.28
N SER A 147 -13.56 16.86 -30.46
CA SER A 147 -14.59 17.80 -30.93
C SER A 147 -15.87 17.81 -30.08
N SER A 148 -16.35 16.67 -29.59
CA SER A 148 -17.61 16.60 -28.84
C SER A 148 -17.42 16.98 -27.38
N VAL A 149 -16.24 16.66 -26.85
CA VAL A 149 -15.82 17.11 -25.52
C VAL A 149 -15.69 18.64 -25.48
N LYS A 150 -15.15 19.25 -26.54
CA LYS A 150 -15.17 20.72 -26.73
C LYS A 150 -16.57 21.26 -26.89
N GLY A 151 -17.39 20.62 -27.72
CA GLY A 151 -18.79 21.01 -27.97
C GLY A 151 -19.60 21.06 -26.68
N TYR A 152 -19.42 20.09 -25.79
CA TYR A 152 -20.03 20.07 -24.46
C TYR A 152 -19.68 21.32 -23.64
N VAL A 153 -18.39 21.65 -23.52
CA VAL A 153 -17.92 22.82 -22.74
C VAL A 153 -18.43 24.12 -23.36
N LYS A 154 -18.37 24.25 -24.70
CA LYS A 154 -18.91 25.42 -25.41
C LYS A 154 -20.41 25.59 -25.18
N GLY A 155 -21.16 24.48 -25.16
CA GLY A 155 -22.61 24.48 -24.95
C GLY A 155 -23.06 24.93 -23.56
N LEU A 156 -22.16 24.98 -22.57
CA LEU A 156 -22.45 25.51 -21.24
C LEU A 156 -22.42 27.04 -21.19
N VAL A 157 -21.76 27.69 -22.14
CA VAL A 157 -21.70 29.16 -22.24
C VAL A 157 -23.00 29.67 -22.89
N PRO A 158 -23.74 30.60 -22.26
CA PRO A 158 -24.99 31.12 -22.81
C PRO A 158 -24.83 31.77 -24.19
N ALA A 159 -25.83 31.58 -25.05
CA ALA A 159 -25.88 32.24 -26.35
C ALA A 159 -25.95 33.77 -26.19
N GLY A 160 -24.94 34.49 -26.69
CA GLY A 160 -24.85 35.95 -26.62
C GLY A 160 -23.71 36.50 -25.76
N VAL A 161 -22.86 35.65 -25.19
CA VAL A 161 -21.61 36.05 -24.51
C VAL A 161 -20.45 35.97 -25.52
N GLU A 162 -19.76 37.08 -25.77
CA GLU A 162 -18.56 37.11 -26.61
C GLU A 162 -17.41 36.43 -25.87
N THR A 163 -16.99 35.25 -26.36
CA THR A 163 -15.98 34.38 -25.70
C THR A 163 -14.94 33.87 -26.69
N THR A 164 -14.50 34.74 -27.58
CA THR A 164 -13.68 34.40 -28.75
C THR A 164 -12.32 33.82 -28.36
N ASP A 165 -11.66 34.37 -27.35
CA ASP A 165 -10.33 33.90 -26.95
C ASP A 165 -10.43 32.60 -26.16
N PHE A 166 -11.43 32.47 -25.28
CA PHE A 166 -11.70 31.22 -24.58
C PHE A 166 -12.03 30.07 -25.54
N PHE A 167 -12.92 30.27 -26.52
CA PHE A 167 -13.25 29.24 -27.51
C PHE A 167 -12.07 28.88 -28.39
N TYR A 168 -11.22 29.85 -28.76
CA TYR A 168 -9.99 29.58 -29.49
C TYR A 168 -8.99 28.77 -28.66
N ALA A 169 -8.85 29.05 -27.37
CA ALA A 169 -7.98 28.30 -26.45
C ALA A 169 -8.48 26.86 -26.25
N LEU A 170 -9.80 26.68 -26.13
CA LEU A 170 -10.46 25.38 -26.04
C LEU A 170 -10.30 24.55 -27.32
N ASP A 171 -10.34 25.19 -28.49
CA ASP A 171 -10.14 24.51 -29.78
C ASP A 171 -8.72 23.97 -29.98
N LYS A 172 -7.73 24.53 -29.28
CA LYS A 172 -6.35 24.01 -29.25
C LYS A 172 -6.16 22.77 -28.39
N VAL A 173 -7.16 22.37 -27.60
CA VAL A 173 -7.10 21.13 -26.80
C VAL A 173 -7.10 19.95 -27.76
N SER A 174 -6.18 19.02 -27.57
CA SER A 174 -6.10 17.80 -28.37
C SER A 174 -5.67 16.63 -27.51
N ASP A 175 -5.77 15.41 -28.05
CA ASP A 175 -5.28 14.18 -27.42
C ASP A 175 -3.78 14.25 -27.04
N LYS A 176 -3.04 15.24 -27.56
CA LYS A 176 -1.62 15.50 -27.27
C LYS A 176 -1.38 16.66 -26.30
N SER A 177 -2.41 17.39 -25.88
CA SER A 177 -2.26 18.58 -25.03
C SER A 177 -2.22 18.22 -23.54
N HIS A 178 -1.02 18.23 -22.97
CA HIS A 178 -0.77 18.11 -21.53
C HIS A 178 -0.97 19.47 -20.80
N LYS A 179 -2.09 20.16 -21.04
CA LYS A 179 -2.38 21.46 -20.40
C LYS A 179 -2.37 21.35 -18.86
N LYS A 180 -1.57 22.16 -18.17
CA LYS A 180 -1.54 22.13 -16.71
C LYS A 180 -2.86 22.64 -16.13
N LEU A 181 -3.22 22.21 -14.91
CA LEU A 181 -4.39 22.74 -14.22
C LEU A 181 -4.30 24.27 -14.05
N SER A 182 -3.09 24.80 -13.84
CA SER A 182 -2.85 26.26 -13.82
C SER A 182 -3.26 26.93 -15.13
N THR A 183 -2.91 26.35 -16.28
CA THR A 183 -3.28 26.88 -17.59
C THR A 183 -4.80 26.90 -17.79
N ILE A 184 -5.51 25.89 -17.31
CA ILE A 184 -6.98 25.87 -17.34
C ILE A 184 -7.53 27.01 -16.48
N ASN A 185 -6.96 27.24 -15.29
CA ASN A 185 -7.39 28.34 -14.42
C ASN A 185 -7.13 29.72 -15.06
N ASP A 186 -5.98 29.91 -15.71
CA ASP A 186 -5.65 31.16 -16.42
C ASP A 186 -6.65 31.43 -17.57
N GLU A 187 -7.03 30.38 -18.32
CA GLU A 187 -8.01 30.48 -19.41
C GLU A 187 -9.44 30.79 -18.88
N ILE A 188 -9.78 30.29 -17.69
CA ILE A 188 -11.06 30.61 -17.02
C ILE A 188 -11.05 32.02 -16.43
N GLU A 189 -9.92 32.50 -15.93
CA GLU A 189 -9.78 33.90 -15.51
C GLU A 189 -9.93 34.85 -16.71
N GLY A 190 -9.37 34.48 -17.87
CA GLY A 190 -9.63 35.17 -19.14
C GLY A 190 -11.12 35.21 -19.50
N LEU A 191 -11.82 34.06 -19.39
CA LEU A 191 -13.26 33.98 -19.59
C LEU A 191 -14.03 34.90 -18.61
N SER A 192 -13.58 35.02 -17.36
CA SER A 192 -14.17 35.95 -16.39
C SER A 192 -14.16 37.39 -16.88
N ALA A 193 -13.08 37.83 -17.51
CA ALA A 193 -12.97 39.18 -18.07
C ALA A 193 -13.92 39.36 -19.27
N GLU A 194 -14.06 38.33 -20.12
CA GLU A 194 -14.97 38.34 -21.28
C GLU A 194 -16.45 38.43 -20.85
N ILE A 195 -16.86 37.64 -19.86
CA ILE A 195 -18.26 37.58 -19.41
C ILE A 195 -18.67 38.75 -18.51
N SER A 196 -17.72 39.55 -18.02
CA SER A 196 -17.98 40.71 -17.15
C SER A 196 -18.88 41.76 -17.81
N SER A 197 -18.95 41.76 -19.15
CA SER A 197 -19.81 42.63 -19.97
C SER A 197 -21.24 42.11 -20.18
N SER A 198 -21.53 40.88 -19.72
CA SER A 198 -22.82 40.21 -19.90
C SER A 198 -23.91 40.74 -18.96
N LYS A 199 -25.18 40.44 -19.26
CA LYS A 199 -26.34 40.81 -18.40
C LYS A 199 -26.50 39.94 -17.14
N LEU A 200 -25.57 39.03 -16.87
CA LEU A 200 -25.62 38.13 -15.74
C LEU A 200 -25.29 38.87 -14.44
N THR A 201 -25.93 38.49 -13.34
CA THR A 201 -25.55 38.94 -12.00
C THR A 201 -24.20 38.37 -11.59
N ALA A 202 -23.50 38.99 -10.65
CA ALA A 202 -22.21 38.51 -10.17
C ALA A 202 -22.26 37.06 -9.64
N ALA A 203 -23.39 36.66 -9.01
CA ALA A 203 -23.59 35.30 -8.53
C ALA A 203 -23.75 34.29 -9.69
N GLU A 204 -24.51 34.64 -10.73
CA GLU A 204 -24.69 33.81 -11.92
C GLU A 204 -23.40 33.69 -12.74
N GLN A 205 -22.61 34.77 -12.82
CA GLN A 205 -21.30 34.75 -13.45
C GLN A 205 -20.35 33.78 -12.74
N GLN A 206 -20.26 33.87 -11.42
CA GLN A 206 -19.41 32.97 -10.63
C GLN A 206 -19.84 31.50 -10.77
N GLU A 207 -21.15 31.24 -10.73
CA GLU A 207 -21.69 29.89 -10.94
C GLU A 207 -21.38 29.34 -12.34
N LEU A 208 -21.51 30.16 -13.38
CA LEU A 208 -21.15 29.79 -14.74
C LEU A 208 -19.65 29.48 -14.85
N LEU A 209 -18.79 30.34 -14.30
CA LEU A 209 -17.33 30.13 -14.32
C LEU A 209 -16.94 28.84 -13.60
N ASP A 210 -17.52 28.57 -12.44
CA ASP A 210 -17.25 27.32 -11.71
C ASP A 210 -17.72 26.10 -12.50
N THR A 211 -18.90 26.16 -13.11
CA THR A 211 -19.44 25.07 -13.94
C THR A 211 -18.58 24.83 -15.18
N VAL A 212 -18.23 25.89 -15.93
CA VAL A 212 -17.39 25.80 -17.14
C VAL A 212 -15.99 25.31 -16.78
N ARG A 213 -15.40 25.79 -15.69
CA ARG A 213 -14.09 25.31 -15.19
C ARG A 213 -14.12 23.81 -14.92
N CYS A 214 -15.13 23.32 -14.21
CA CYS A 214 -15.26 21.90 -13.90
C CYS A 214 -15.47 21.05 -15.17
N ALA A 215 -16.33 21.52 -16.08
CA ALA A 215 -16.58 20.86 -17.35
C ALA A 215 -15.31 20.78 -18.20
N TYR A 216 -14.59 21.90 -18.33
CA TYR A 216 -13.38 22.00 -19.11
C TYR A 216 -12.26 21.10 -18.54
N THR A 217 -12.19 21.05 -17.22
CA THR A 217 -11.26 20.17 -16.51
C THR A 217 -11.57 18.69 -16.77
N ALA A 218 -12.82 18.26 -16.58
CA ALA A 218 -13.26 16.88 -16.86
C ALA A 218 -13.04 16.49 -18.33
N ALA A 219 -13.36 17.39 -19.25
CA ALA A 219 -13.15 17.27 -20.68
C ALA A 219 -11.68 16.98 -21.05
N THR A 220 -10.78 17.78 -20.49
CA THR A 220 -9.33 17.65 -20.73
C THR A 220 -8.80 16.33 -20.17
N ALA A 221 -9.22 15.96 -18.96
CA ALA A 221 -8.80 14.71 -18.33
C ALA A 221 -9.34 13.46 -19.07
N LEU A 222 -10.59 13.46 -19.50
CA LEU A 222 -11.17 12.34 -20.26
C LEU A 222 -10.44 12.14 -21.60
N SER A 223 -10.02 13.23 -22.25
CA SER A 223 -9.21 13.16 -23.47
C SER A 223 -7.86 12.49 -23.21
N ARG A 224 -7.20 12.80 -22.08
CA ARG A 224 -5.94 12.15 -21.67
C ARG A 224 -6.13 10.68 -21.35
N PHE A 225 -7.11 10.34 -20.53
CA PHE A 225 -7.39 8.94 -20.18
C PHE A 225 -7.72 8.12 -21.43
N SER A 226 -8.46 8.69 -22.38
CA SER A 226 -8.76 8.03 -23.65
C SER A 226 -7.50 7.79 -24.49
N ALA A 227 -6.55 8.73 -24.50
CA ALA A 227 -5.27 8.55 -25.18
C ALA A 227 -4.40 7.48 -24.49
N MET A 228 -4.34 7.49 -23.15
CA MET A 228 -3.62 6.47 -22.36
C MET A 228 -4.21 5.08 -22.58
N TYR A 229 -5.55 4.97 -22.62
CA TYR A 229 -6.24 3.72 -22.88
C TYR A 229 -6.00 3.18 -24.30
N LYS A 230 -5.98 4.04 -25.33
CA LYS A 230 -5.63 3.63 -26.70
C LYS A 230 -4.21 3.06 -26.81
N ALA A 231 -3.29 3.51 -25.95
CA ALA A 231 -1.93 3.00 -25.91
C ALA A 231 -1.83 1.60 -25.26
N ALA A 232 -2.74 1.27 -24.33
CA ALA A 232 -2.89 -0.08 -23.82
C ALA A 232 -3.55 -0.94 -24.91
N ARG A 233 -2.79 -1.85 -25.53
CA ARG A 233 -3.25 -2.70 -26.62
C ARG A 233 -4.33 -3.68 -26.14
N MET A 234 -5.58 -3.24 -26.14
CA MET A 234 -6.73 -4.09 -25.87
C MET A 234 -7.04 -5.00 -27.06
N ASP A 235 -7.52 -6.21 -26.81
CA ASP A 235 -7.99 -7.14 -27.86
C ASP A 235 -9.17 -6.61 -28.70
N SER A 236 -9.80 -5.49 -28.29
CA SER A 236 -10.99 -4.94 -28.94
C SER A 236 -10.74 -3.60 -29.61
N LYS A 237 -11.46 -3.32 -30.70
CA LYS A 237 -11.58 -1.97 -31.29
C LYS A 237 -12.39 -0.97 -30.43
N ALA A 238 -12.98 -1.42 -29.33
CA ALA A 238 -13.82 -0.58 -28.49
C ALA A 238 -13.01 0.45 -27.69
N THR A 239 -13.53 1.68 -27.60
CA THR A 239 -12.94 2.78 -26.83
C THR A 239 -13.16 2.60 -25.32
N LEU A 240 -12.37 3.33 -24.51
CA LEU A 240 -12.54 3.41 -23.04
C LEU A 240 -13.99 3.75 -22.67
N VAL A 241 -14.58 4.70 -23.39
CA VAL A 241 -15.93 5.22 -23.15
C VAL A 241 -16.98 4.16 -23.47
N GLU A 242 -16.85 3.46 -24.61
CA GLU A 242 -17.75 2.38 -25.00
C GLU A 242 -17.78 1.27 -23.94
N ARG A 243 -16.61 0.88 -23.42
CA ARG A 243 -16.49 -0.13 -22.38
C ARG A 243 -17.02 0.35 -21.03
N PHE A 244 -16.69 1.57 -20.62
CA PHE A 244 -17.28 2.16 -19.42
C PHE A 244 -18.82 2.18 -19.51
N ARG A 245 -19.38 2.65 -20.62
CA ARG A 245 -20.83 2.68 -20.84
C ARG A 245 -21.44 1.29 -20.79
N HIS A 246 -20.79 0.29 -21.39
CA HIS A 246 -21.23 -1.09 -21.31
C HIS A 246 -21.46 -1.51 -19.86
N HIS A 247 -20.49 -1.25 -18.97
CA HIS A 247 -20.63 -1.57 -17.55
C HIS A 247 -21.65 -0.67 -16.84
N TYR A 248 -21.67 0.63 -17.14
CA TYR A 248 -22.62 1.57 -16.54
C TYR A 248 -24.09 1.25 -16.86
N GLU A 249 -24.40 0.87 -18.09
CA GLU A 249 -25.74 0.46 -18.49
C GLU A 249 -26.18 -0.85 -17.80
N ALA A 250 -25.24 -1.79 -17.61
CA ALA A 250 -25.50 -3.02 -16.85
C ALA A 250 -25.80 -2.73 -15.38
N VAL A 251 -25.01 -1.85 -14.74
CA VAL A 251 -25.26 -1.38 -13.36
C VAL A 251 -26.60 -0.65 -13.25
N CYS A 252 -27.01 0.12 -14.26
CA CYS A 252 -28.30 0.81 -14.28
C CYS A 252 -29.51 -0.12 -14.53
N GLY A 253 -29.31 -1.43 -14.72
CA GLY A 253 -30.38 -2.37 -15.06
C GLY A 253 -31.01 -2.14 -16.43
N ARG A 254 -30.31 -1.46 -17.35
CA ARG A 254 -30.78 -1.19 -18.72
C ARG A 254 -30.43 -2.32 -19.70
N ARG A 255 -29.75 -3.36 -19.22
CA ARG A 255 -29.32 -4.55 -19.96
C ARG A 255 -29.72 -5.81 -19.19
N GLU A 256 -29.59 -6.96 -19.84
CA GLU A 256 -29.79 -8.24 -19.16
C GLU A 256 -28.88 -8.35 -17.92
N PRO A 257 -29.33 -9.05 -16.86
CA PRO A 257 -28.55 -9.20 -15.64
C PRO A 257 -27.19 -9.81 -15.92
N ASP A 258 -26.15 -8.99 -15.80
CA ASP A 258 -24.76 -9.41 -15.90
C ASP A 258 -24.23 -9.74 -14.51
N ARG A 259 -23.75 -10.97 -14.31
CA ARG A 259 -23.16 -11.43 -13.05
C ARG A 259 -21.97 -10.57 -12.63
N LEU A 260 -21.23 -10.00 -13.58
CA LEU A 260 -20.14 -9.07 -13.28
C LEU A 260 -20.69 -7.80 -12.61
N ALA A 261 -21.71 -7.18 -13.20
CA ALA A 261 -22.34 -5.98 -12.63
C ALA A 261 -22.99 -6.27 -11.26
N THR A 262 -23.69 -7.39 -11.13
CA THR A 262 -24.29 -7.82 -9.84
C THR A 262 -23.23 -7.97 -8.76
N SER A 263 -22.10 -8.62 -9.05
CA SER A 263 -21.02 -8.80 -8.07
C SER A 263 -20.35 -7.49 -7.67
N HIS A 264 -20.13 -6.56 -8.62
CA HIS A 264 -19.58 -5.24 -8.27
C HIS A 264 -20.53 -4.40 -7.43
N MET A 265 -21.84 -4.41 -7.73
CA MET A 265 -22.83 -3.74 -6.90
C MET A 265 -22.90 -4.36 -5.50
N GLY A 266 -22.88 -5.69 -5.42
CA GLY A 266 -22.87 -6.41 -4.15
C GLY A 266 -21.61 -6.13 -3.33
N LEU A 267 -20.43 -6.12 -3.93
CA LEU A 267 -19.17 -5.74 -3.28
C LEU A 267 -19.23 -4.29 -2.78
N PHE A 268 -19.79 -3.38 -3.57
CA PHE A 268 -19.94 -1.98 -3.17
C PHE A 268 -20.84 -1.83 -1.94
N ASP A 269 -22.02 -2.45 -1.97
CA ASP A 269 -23.01 -2.32 -0.89
C ASP A 269 -22.56 -3.06 0.39
N SER A 270 -21.98 -4.25 0.24
CA SER A 270 -21.61 -5.13 1.36
C SER A 270 -20.26 -4.79 2.00
N PHE A 271 -19.35 -4.11 1.28
CA PHE A 271 -18.01 -3.80 1.77
C PHE A 271 -17.72 -2.30 1.66
N ILE A 272 -17.65 -1.76 0.44
CA ILE A 272 -17.17 -0.38 0.17
C ILE A 272 -17.96 0.68 0.94
N VAL A 273 -19.28 0.56 1.05
CA VAL A 273 -20.12 1.53 1.78
C VAL A 273 -20.24 1.17 3.27
N SER A 274 -20.23 -0.12 3.59
CA SER A 274 -20.54 -0.65 4.92
C SER A 274 -19.52 -0.28 6.01
N ARG A 275 -18.36 0.26 5.63
CA ARG A 275 -17.19 0.45 6.51
C ARG A 275 -16.73 -0.85 7.18
N SER A 276 -16.99 -1.99 6.53
CA SER A 276 -16.44 -3.27 6.97
C SER A 276 -14.91 -3.19 7.05
N LEU A 277 -14.35 -3.90 8.02
CA LEU A 277 -12.92 -3.89 8.32
C LEU A 277 -12.14 -4.87 7.43
N ASP A 278 -12.84 -5.81 6.79
CA ASP A 278 -12.24 -6.80 5.89
C ASP A 278 -13.21 -7.22 4.77
N ALA A 279 -12.66 -7.48 3.59
CA ALA A 279 -13.34 -7.99 2.40
C ALA A 279 -12.87 -9.41 2.03
N SER A 280 -11.93 -10.00 2.76
CA SER A 280 -11.32 -11.30 2.43
C SER A 280 -12.36 -12.42 2.29
N GLU A 281 -13.39 -12.43 3.14
CA GLU A 281 -14.50 -13.39 3.11
C GLU A 281 -15.68 -12.97 2.21
N ASN A 282 -15.53 -11.88 1.45
CA ASN A 282 -16.60 -11.37 0.60
C ASN A 282 -16.76 -12.25 -0.66
N HIS A 283 -17.88 -12.98 -0.75
CA HIS A 283 -18.15 -13.87 -1.89
C HIS A 283 -18.19 -13.15 -3.26
N HIS A 284 -18.55 -11.87 -3.31
CA HIS A 284 -18.49 -11.10 -4.56
C HIS A 284 -17.04 -10.82 -4.97
N LEU A 285 -16.17 -10.50 -4.01
CA LEU A 285 -14.74 -10.33 -4.26
C LEU A 285 -14.14 -11.62 -4.83
N GLU A 286 -14.45 -12.77 -4.22
CA GLU A 286 -13.96 -14.07 -4.68
C GLU A 286 -14.43 -14.39 -6.10
N TYR A 287 -15.72 -14.19 -6.39
CA TYR A 287 -16.27 -14.38 -7.73
C TYR A 287 -15.54 -13.52 -8.78
N LEU A 288 -15.29 -12.24 -8.47
CA LEU A 288 -14.59 -11.32 -9.37
C LEU A 288 -13.13 -11.74 -9.60
N PHE A 289 -12.47 -12.23 -8.55
CA PHE A 289 -11.10 -12.75 -8.67
C PHE A 289 -11.02 -14.01 -9.52
N VAL A 290 -11.96 -14.95 -9.34
CA VAL A 290 -12.06 -16.16 -10.17
C VAL A 290 -12.31 -15.79 -11.63
N LEU A 291 -13.22 -14.85 -11.89
CA LEU A 291 -13.51 -14.38 -13.24
C LEU A 291 -12.28 -13.75 -13.90
N PHE A 292 -11.57 -12.87 -13.19
CA PHE A 292 -10.33 -12.27 -13.68
C PHE A 292 -9.28 -13.35 -13.98
N SER A 293 -9.08 -14.29 -13.04
CA SER A 293 -8.11 -15.39 -13.17
C SER A 293 -8.38 -16.24 -14.40
N GLN A 294 -9.65 -16.56 -14.68
CA GLN A 294 -10.05 -17.29 -15.90
C GLN A 294 -9.74 -16.49 -17.16
N GLN A 295 -10.00 -15.18 -17.19
CA GLN A 295 -9.76 -14.34 -18.37
C GLN A 295 -8.28 -14.15 -18.72
N VAL A 296 -7.39 -14.34 -17.75
CA VAL A 296 -5.93 -14.32 -17.96
C VAL A 296 -5.30 -15.71 -17.98
N ASP A 297 -6.11 -16.77 -18.06
CA ASP A 297 -5.66 -18.18 -18.00
C ASP A 297 -4.68 -18.43 -16.83
N ALA A 298 -4.98 -17.86 -15.67
CA ALA A 298 -4.18 -18.06 -14.48
C ALA A 298 -4.28 -19.52 -14.03
N ARG A 299 -3.13 -20.06 -13.63
CA ARG A 299 -2.99 -21.41 -13.10
C ARG A 299 -2.88 -21.36 -11.58
N SER A 300 -3.51 -22.32 -10.92
CA SER A 300 -3.32 -22.52 -9.49
C SER A 300 -2.10 -23.42 -9.22
N VAL A 301 -1.55 -23.33 -8.01
CA VAL A 301 -0.44 -24.18 -7.56
C VAL A 301 -0.90 -25.64 -7.47
N GLU A 302 -2.11 -25.85 -6.99
CA GLU A 302 -2.75 -27.16 -6.77
C GLU A 302 -3.03 -27.90 -8.09
N GLN A 303 -3.28 -27.17 -9.17
CA GLN A 303 -3.46 -27.75 -10.51
C GLN A 303 -2.12 -28.07 -11.21
N PHE A 304 -0.99 -27.63 -10.65
CA PHE A 304 0.33 -27.85 -11.22
C PHE A 304 1.07 -28.97 -10.49
N GLU A 305 0.87 -30.19 -11.00
CA GLU A 305 1.31 -31.44 -10.37
C GLU A 305 2.78 -31.45 -9.90
N PRO A 306 3.79 -30.99 -10.66
CA PRO A 306 5.18 -31.04 -10.20
C PRO A 306 5.45 -30.21 -8.94
N LEU A 307 4.82 -29.03 -8.82
CA LEU A 307 4.98 -28.18 -7.64
C LEU A 307 4.15 -28.72 -6.47
N HIS A 308 2.94 -29.21 -6.74
CA HIS A 308 2.11 -29.84 -5.72
C HIS A 308 2.81 -31.07 -5.10
N GLN A 309 3.44 -31.92 -5.92
CA GLN A 309 4.25 -33.03 -5.45
C GLN A 309 5.45 -32.58 -4.61
N LEU A 310 6.14 -31.50 -5.02
CA LEU A 310 7.22 -30.93 -4.21
C LEU A 310 6.71 -30.50 -2.83
N LEU A 311 5.57 -29.81 -2.76
CA LEU A 311 4.98 -29.38 -1.49
C LEU A 311 4.67 -30.60 -0.60
N LEU A 312 4.01 -31.62 -1.14
CA LEU A 312 3.70 -32.84 -0.41
C LEU A 312 4.95 -33.51 0.17
N VAL A 313 5.99 -33.75 -0.63
CA VAL A 313 7.21 -34.42 -0.13
C VAL A 313 7.99 -33.55 0.87
N THR A 314 7.86 -32.21 0.79
CA THR A 314 8.43 -31.32 1.81
C THR A 314 7.60 -31.26 3.10
N GLU A 315 6.35 -31.71 3.06
CA GLU A 315 5.48 -31.77 4.23
C GLU A 315 5.54 -33.11 4.97
N GLU A 316 6.00 -34.18 4.32
CA GLU A 316 6.14 -35.52 4.90
C GLU A 316 7.10 -35.60 6.10
N GLU A 317 6.78 -36.47 7.07
CA GLU A 317 7.61 -36.79 8.23
C GLU A 317 7.82 -38.30 8.39
N PRO A 318 9.06 -38.83 8.32
CA PRO A 318 10.32 -38.12 8.08
C PRO A 318 10.53 -37.73 6.61
N ARG A 319 11.24 -36.62 6.37
CA ARG A 319 11.58 -36.17 5.01
C ARG A 319 12.63 -37.06 4.36
N ASP A 320 12.33 -37.48 3.13
CA ASP A 320 13.30 -38.13 2.26
C ASP A 320 13.99 -37.07 1.36
N THR A 321 15.26 -36.78 1.65
CA THR A 321 16.05 -35.82 0.87
C THR A 321 16.20 -36.25 -0.58
N VAL A 322 16.22 -37.56 -0.87
CA VAL A 322 16.27 -38.08 -2.23
C VAL A 322 14.95 -37.82 -2.94
N ALA A 323 13.81 -38.03 -2.27
CA ALA A 323 12.49 -37.74 -2.84
C ALA A 323 12.31 -36.24 -3.12
N ILE A 324 12.78 -35.37 -2.22
CA ILE A 324 12.76 -33.91 -2.39
C ILE A 324 13.59 -33.49 -3.62
N GLU A 325 14.82 -33.97 -3.74
CA GLU A 325 15.68 -33.66 -4.89
C GLU A 325 15.09 -34.20 -6.20
N GLN A 326 14.47 -35.39 -6.18
CA GLN A 326 13.74 -35.91 -7.33
C GLN A 326 12.53 -35.04 -7.71
N ALA A 327 11.79 -34.53 -6.72
CA ALA A 327 10.66 -33.63 -6.95
C ALA A 327 11.13 -32.30 -7.55
N PHE A 328 12.21 -31.71 -7.05
CA PHE A 328 12.84 -30.54 -7.69
C PHE A 328 13.27 -30.83 -9.12
N SER A 329 13.95 -31.95 -9.36
CA SER A 329 14.40 -32.32 -10.70
C SER A 329 13.22 -32.46 -11.69
N LYS A 330 12.12 -33.08 -11.25
CA LYS A 330 10.88 -33.18 -12.04
C LYS A 330 10.27 -31.81 -12.32
N LEU A 331 10.24 -30.93 -11.32
CA LEU A 331 9.74 -29.57 -11.44
C LEU A 331 10.56 -28.76 -12.46
N GLU A 332 11.89 -28.83 -12.39
CA GLU A 332 12.82 -28.09 -13.26
C GLU A 332 12.80 -28.58 -14.71
N GLN A 333 12.55 -29.88 -14.92
CA GLN A 333 12.43 -30.47 -16.25
C GLN A 333 11.07 -30.18 -16.90
N HIS A 334 10.08 -29.71 -16.13
CA HIS A 334 8.76 -29.44 -16.67
C HIS A 334 8.80 -28.24 -17.64
N PRO A 335 8.15 -28.31 -18.82
CA PRO A 335 8.15 -27.21 -19.81
C PRO A 335 7.70 -25.87 -19.22
N ASP A 336 6.77 -25.93 -18.27
CA ASP A 336 6.20 -24.76 -17.63
C ASP A 336 6.96 -24.26 -16.39
N TYR A 337 8.14 -24.82 -16.08
CA TYR A 337 8.93 -24.46 -14.90
C TYR A 337 9.14 -22.96 -14.72
N ARG A 338 9.32 -22.21 -15.83
CA ARG A 338 9.54 -20.75 -15.81
C ARG A 338 8.42 -19.96 -15.13
N LEU A 339 7.20 -20.48 -15.10
CA LEU A 339 6.09 -19.85 -14.36
C LEU A 339 6.22 -20.03 -12.85
N PHE A 340 6.74 -21.19 -12.43
CA PHE A 340 6.79 -21.63 -11.04
C PHE A 340 8.19 -21.50 -10.42
N GLU A 341 9.16 -20.97 -11.17
CA GLU A 341 10.56 -20.85 -10.74
C GLU A 341 10.71 -20.08 -9.41
N ALA A 342 9.92 -19.01 -9.22
CA ALA A 342 9.89 -18.26 -7.96
C ALA A 342 9.44 -19.11 -6.75
N PHE A 343 8.51 -20.05 -6.96
CA PHE A 343 8.03 -20.96 -5.94
C PHE A 343 9.10 -22.01 -5.61
N ALA A 344 9.82 -22.49 -6.62
CA ALA A 344 10.96 -23.39 -6.41
C ALA A 344 12.08 -22.71 -5.60
N TRP A 345 12.41 -21.45 -5.91
CA TRP A 345 13.36 -20.66 -5.12
C TRP A 345 12.90 -20.48 -3.67
N GLN A 346 11.62 -20.18 -3.45
CA GLN A 346 11.02 -20.07 -2.12
C GLN A 346 11.15 -21.39 -1.34
N ALA A 347 10.80 -22.52 -1.96
CA ALA A 347 10.90 -23.84 -1.34
C ALA A 347 12.34 -24.19 -0.97
N ARG A 348 13.31 -23.92 -1.85
CA ARG A 348 14.74 -24.09 -1.57
C ARG A 348 15.22 -23.23 -0.41
N ALA A 349 14.79 -21.97 -0.38
CA ALA A 349 15.15 -21.04 0.68
C ALA A 349 14.63 -21.51 2.04
N ALA A 350 13.41 -22.04 2.09
CA ALA A 350 12.83 -22.64 3.29
C ALA A 350 13.60 -23.90 3.73
N LEU A 351 13.92 -24.82 2.81
CA LEU A 351 14.69 -26.03 3.14
C LEU A 351 16.10 -25.70 3.65
N ALA A 352 16.78 -24.73 3.02
CA ALA A 352 18.09 -24.24 3.50
C ALA A 352 17.97 -23.63 4.91
N LEU A 353 16.90 -22.87 5.17
CA LEU A 353 16.65 -22.29 6.49
C LEU A 353 16.45 -23.38 7.55
N GLU A 354 15.66 -24.41 7.25
CA GLU A 354 15.42 -25.54 8.14
C GLU A 354 16.69 -26.34 8.45
N ASN A 355 17.63 -26.40 7.50
CA ASN A 355 18.96 -27.00 7.67
C ASN A 355 19.94 -26.10 8.45
N GLY A 356 19.55 -24.87 8.84
CA GLY A 356 20.41 -23.91 9.54
C GLY A 356 21.28 -23.05 8.62
N GLU A 357 21.10 -23.13 7.30
CA GLU A 357 21.93 -22.45 6.29
C GLU A 357 21.40 -21.03 6.01
N THR A 358 21.39 -20.18 7.03
CA THR A 358 20.80 -18.82 6.97
C THR A 358 21.35 -17.93 5.86
N ALA A 359 22.65 -18.00 5.56
CA ALA A 359 23.28 -17.22 4.50
C ALA A 359 22.84 -17.67 3.10
N GLN A 360 22.72 -18.99 2.89
CA GLN A 360 22.23 -19.56 1.64
C GLN A 360 20.75 -19.24 1.46
N SER A 361 19.95 -19.43 2.51
CA SER A 361 18.53 -19.07 2.52
C SER A 361 18.29 -17.60 2.13
N LEU A 362 19.06 -16.66 2.71
CA LEU A 362 18.97 -15.25 2.32
C LEU A 362 19.27 -15.02 0.83
N GLY A 363 20.32 -15.65 0.30
CA GLY A 363 20.66 -15.56 -1.13
C GLY A 363 19.53 -16.06 -2.02
N LEU A 364 18.88 -17.15 -1.63
CA LEU A 364 17.76 -17.75 -2.35
C LEU A 364 16.50 -16.88 -2.29
N TYR A 365 16.13 -16.34 -1.13
CA TYR A 365 15.00 -15.40 -1.02
C TYR A 365 15.21 -14.14 -1.86
N ARG A 366 16.44 -13.63 -1.94
CA ARG A 366 16.75 -12.49 -2.83
C ARG A 366 16.59 -12.83 -4.31
N ASN A 367 16.72 -14.10 -4.71
CA ASN A 367 16.48 -14.52 -6.08
C ASN A 367 14.98 -14.59 -6.43
N VAL A 368 14.08 -14.61 -5.44
CA VAL A 368 12.62 -14.61 -5.67
C VAL A 368 12.14 -13.25 -6.18
N LEU A 369 12.60 -12.16 -5.56
CA LEU A 369 12.08 -10.82 -5.85
C LEU A 369 12.20 -10.33 -7.30
N PRO A 370 13.29 -10.59 -8.04
CA PRO A 370 13.38 -10.22 -9.46
C PRO A 370 12.23 -10.77 -10.33
N TYR A 371 11.53 -11.83 -9.89
CA TYR A 371 10.36 -12.34 -10.61
C TYR A 371 9.12 -11.45 -10.45
N SER A 372 9.07 -10.55 -9.47
CA SER A 372 7.98 -9.59 -9.29
C SER A 372 7.84 -8.58 -10.44
N GLU A 373 8.92 -8.37 -11.20
CA GLU A 373 8.89 -7.59 -12.43
C GLU A 373 8.18 -8.33 -13.57
N LYS A 374 8.18 -9.67 -13.50
CA LYS A 374 7.69 -10.54 -14.57
C LYS A 374 6.31 -11.09 -14.28
N GLN A 375 5.91 -11.25 -13.02
CA GLN A 375 4.63 -11.81 -12.60
C GLN A 375 4.23 -11.32 -11.20
N GLN A 376 2.94 -11.43 -10.87
CA GLN A 376 2.47 -11.17 -9.52
C GLN A 376 2.76 -12.36 -8.60
N LEU A 377 3.67 -12.17 -7.64
CA LEU A 377 4.05 -13.24 -6.70
C LEU A 377 3.13 -13.35 -5.48
N GLY A 378 2.39 -12.28 -5.15
CA GLY A 378 1.53 -12.22 -3.96
C GLY A 378 2.26 -12.66 -2.69
N HIS A 379 1.64 -13.54 -1.92
CA HIS A 379 2.15 -14.05 -0.65
C HIS A 379 3.55 -14.67 -0.78
N VAL A 380 3.89 -15.31 -1.91
CA VAL A 380 5.23 -15.87 -2.13
C VAL A 380 6.30 -14.78 -2.05
N GLY A 381 6.08 -13.68 -2.77
CA GLY A 381 7.00 -12.55 -2.73
C GLY A 381 6.96 -11.81 -1.39
N PHE A 382 5.79 -11.75 -0.74
CA PHE A 382 5.64 -11.16 0.59
C PHE A 382 6.51 -11.89 1.62
N TYR A 383 6.36 -13.22 1.74
CA TYR A 383 7.15 -14.03 2.67
C TYR A 383 8.64 -14.02 2.30
N ALA A 384 8.99 -14.11 1.01
CA ALA A 384 10.38 -14.00 0.57
C ALA A 384 11.02 -12.67 1.00
N ALA A 385 10.31 -11.55 0.81
CA ALA A 385 10.78 -10.23 1.22
C ALA A 385 10.89 -10.12 2.74
N SER A 386 9.88 -10.58 3.48
CA SER A 386 9.89 -10.55 4.95
C SER A 386 11.03 -11.37 5.55
N TYR A 387 11.27 -12.57 5.02
CA TYR A 387 12.32 -13.45 5.53
C TYR A 387 13.69 -12.92 5.16
N ALA A 388 13.88 -12.40 3.94
CA ALA A 388 15.12 -11.73 3.57
C ALA A 388 15.41 -10.52 4.46
N ILE A 389 14.40 -9.68 4.78
CA ILE A 389 14.55 -8.57 5.73
C ILE A 389 14.97 -9.07 7.12
N ALA A 390 14.31 -10.11 7.65
CA ALA A 390 14.63 -10.65 8.97
C ALA A 390 16.05 -11.24 9.02
N LEU A 391 16.43 -12.05 8.01
CA LEU A 391 17.76 -12.64 7.89
C LEU A 391 18.86 -11.58 7.73
N GLU A 392 18.58 -10.48 7.03
CA GLU A 392 19.50 -9.34 6.93
C GLU A 392 19.69 -8.65 8.29
N VAL A 393 18.62 -8.45 9.06
CA VAL A 393 18.70 -7.89 10.41
C VAL A 393 19.50 -8.81 11.34
N MET A 394 19.35 -10.13 11.19
CA MET A 394 20.09 -11.14 11.96
C MET A 394 21.61 -11.09 11.76
N GLN A 395 22.09 -10.62 10.60
CA GLN A 395 23.54 -10.52 10.35
C GLN A 395 24.22 -9.46 11.21
N GLU A 396 23.47 -8.56 11.86
CA GLU A 396 23.98 -7.46 12.71
C GLU A 396 24.99 -6.52 11.99
N THR A 397 25.12 -6.62 10.66
CA THR A 397 26.01 -5.79 9.84
C THR A 397 25.30 -4.50 9.42
N PRO A 398 25.96 -3.33 9.48
CA PRO A 398 25.41 -2.10 8.94
C PRO A 398 25.16 -2.24 7.44
N LEU A 399 23.90 -2.10 7.03
CA LEU A 399 23.53 -2.08 5.61
C LEU A 399 23.62 -0.65 5.05
N PRO A 400 23.97 -0.49 3.76
CA PRO A 400 23.90 0.82 3.11
C PRO A 400 22.47 1.41 3.20
N TYR A 401 22.39 2.74 3.29
CA TYR A 401 21.10 3.42 3.28
C TYR A 401 20.30 3.06 2.03
N GLY A 402 19.03 2.70 2.22
CA GLY A 402 18.11 2.35 1.14
C GLY A 402 18.34 0.97 0.51
N TYR A 403 19.29 0.18 1.00
CA TYR A 403 19.57 -1.17 0.49
C TYR A 403 18.33 -2.09 0.57
N GLN A 404 17.57 -1.98 1.66
CA GLN A 404 16.36 -2.77 1.87
C GLN A 404 15.12 -2.19 1.17
N ASN A 405 15.21 -1.04 0.51
CA ASN A 405 14.04 -0.38 -0.08
C ASN A 405 13.28 -1.28 -1.08
N PRO A 406 13.92 -2.05 -1.97
CA PRO A 406 13.17 -2.95 -2.87
C PRO A 406 12.37 -4.01 -2.10
N LEU A 407 12.97 -4.60 -1.05
CA LEU A 407 12.31 -5.58 -0.18
C LEU A 407 11.14 -4.95 0.58
N ILE A 408 11.37 -3.80 1.21
CA ILE A 408 10.36 -3.07 1.99
C ILE A 408 9.20 -2.63 1.09
N ASN A 409 9.49 -2.05 -0.07
CA ASN A 409 8.47 -1.61 -1.01
C ASN A 409 7.62 -2.80 -1.44
N TYR A 410 8.24 -3.88 -1.92
CA TYR A 410 7.49 -5.06 -2.38
C TYR A 410 6.66 -5.68 -1.26
N ARG A 411 7.23 -5.78 -0.05
CA ARG A 411 6.56 -6.32 1.13
C ARG A 411 5.32 -5.51 1.50
N ILE A 412 5.42 -4.19 1.59
CA ILE A 412 4.26 -3.31 1.87
C ILE A 412 3.25 -3.37 0.74
N GLU A 413 3.72 -3.40 -0.50
CA GLU A 413 2.87 -3.43 -1.68
C GLU A 413 2.04 -4.72 -1.83
N SER A 414 2.57 -5.83 -1.31
CA SER A 414 1.90 -7.15 -1.32
C SER A 414 1.23 -7.48 0.01
N GLU A 415 1.35 -6.59 0.99
CA GLU A 415 0.72 -6.76 2.30
C GLU A 415 -0.80 -6.62 2.15
N LEU A 416 -1.51 -7.57 2.76
CA LEU A 416 -2.94 -7.45 2.97
C LEU A 416 -3.19 -6.26 3.89
N GLN A 417 -3.84 -5.22 3.38
CA GLN A 417 -4.37 -4.20 4.27
C GLN A 417 -5.47 -4.86 5.09
N VAL A 418 -5.38 -4.75 6.40
CA VAL A 418 -6.41 -5.17 7.35
C VAL A 418 -6.52 -4.07 8.39
N CYS A 419 -7.72 -3.80 8.90
CA CYS A 419 -7.83 -2.88 10.02
C CYS A 419 -7.21 -3.51 11.27
N GLU A 420 -6.04 -3.04 11.65
CA GLU A 420 -5.41 -3.43 12.91
C GLU A 420 -6.06 -2.68 14.08
N LEU A 421 -6.39 -3.43 15.14
CA LEU A 421 -6.80 -2.83 16.40
C LEU A 421 -5.58 -2.16 17.06
N CYS A 422 -5.54 -0.83 17.05
CA CYS A 422 -4.52 -0.08 17.78
C CYS A 422 -4.77 -0.18 19.28
N VAL A 423 -4.05 -1.08 19.95
CA VAL A 423 -4.09 -1.23 21.41
C VAL A 423 -3.02 -0.37 22.05
N GLU A 424 -3.38 0.36 23.10
CA GLU A 424 -2.41 1.09 23.92
C GLU A 424 -1.57 0.11 24.74
N PHE A 425 -0.26 0.37 24.83
CA PHE A 425 0.67 -0.51 25.54
C PHE A 425 1.07 0.10 26.89
N PRO A 426 1.15 -0.71 27.96
CA PRO A 426 1.60 -0.20 29.25
C PRO A 426 3.08 0.14 29.23
N THR A 427 3.41 1.23 29.91
CA THR A 427 4.78 1.65 30.23
C THR A 427 4.96 1.72 31.74
N VAL A 428 6.20 1.98 32.16
CA VAL A 428 6.56 2.19 33.57
C VAL A 428 5.86 3.42 34.19
N PHE A 429 5.35 4.34 33.36
CA PHE A 429 4.72 5.58 33.79
C PHE A 429 3.20 5.52 33.78
N THR A 430 2.60 4.79 32.84
CA THR A 430 1.15 4.70 32.65
C THR A 430 0.74 3.31 32.15
N PRO A 431 -0.40 2.76 32.61
CA PRO A 431 -0.97 1.53 32.07
C PRO A 431 -1.43 1.66 30.61
N TYR A 432 -1.66 2.88 30.14
CA TYR A 432 -2.19 3.18 28.82
C TYR A 432 -1.28 4.22 28.16
N SER A 433 -0.44 3.77 27.22
CA SER A 433 0.42 4.66 26.44
C SER A 433 0.16 4.44 24.97
N LYS A 434 -0.04 5.54 24.25
CA LYS A 434 -0.10 5.51 22.79
C LYS A 434 1.26 5.05 22.25
N PRO A 435 1.28 4.09 21.30
CA PRO A 435 2.53 3.68 20.69
C PRO A 435 3.21 4.87 20.00
N PRO A 436 4.56 4.89 19.95
CA PRO A 436 5.30 5.86 19.16
C PRO A 436 4.91 5.73 17.68
N GLU A 437 4.86 6.86 16.99
CA GLU A 437 4.57 6.91 15.56
C GLU A 437 5.80 6.43 14.78
N TRP A 438 5.76 5.20 14.28
CA TRP A 438 6.81 4.66 13.42
C TRP A 438 6.49 4.89 11.95
N PRO A 439 7.46 5.31 11.12
CA PRO A 439 7.28 5.33 9.68
C PRO A 439 6.95 3.93 9.14
N ALA A 440 6.10 3.85 8.12
CA ALA A 440 5.70 2.58 7.51
C ALA A 440 6.87 1.63 7.14
N PRO A 441 8.03 2.10 6.61
CA PRO A 441 9.19 1.23 6.40
C PRO A 441 9.70 0.55 7.67
N VAL A 442 9.69 1.24 8.82
CA VAL A 442 10.11 0.67 10.12
C VAL A 442 9.10 -0.36 10.59
N GLN A 443 7.80 -0.05 10.47
CA GLN A 443 6.73 -1.00 10.78
C GLN A 443 6.86 -2.27 9.94
N ALA A 444 7.10 -2.13 8.64
CA ALA A 444 7.28 -3.25 7.71
C ALA A 444 8.47 -4.16 8.09
N VAL A 445 9.57 -3.57 8.57
CA VAL A 445 10.71 -4.34 9.08
C VAL A 445 10.35 -5.07 10.36
N PHE A 446 9.68 -4.41 11.31
CA PHE A 446 9.27 -5.04 12.57
C PHE A 446 8.27 -6.18 12.35
N SER A 447 7.24 -5.95 11.52
CA SER A 447 6.29 -6.99 11.13
C SER A 447 6.99 -8.14 10.42
N SER A 448 7.95 -7.87 9.53
CA SER A 448 8.72 -8.95 8.88
C SER A 448 9.52 -9.82 9.86
N ILE A 449 10.09 -9.20 10.90
CA ILE A 449 10.77 -9.93 11.98
C ILE A 449 9.77 -10.76 12.79
N ARG A 450 8.59 -10.21 13.07
CA ARG A 450 7.51 -10.91 13.77
C ARG A 450 7.02 -12.12 12.99
N GLU A 451 6.68 -11.95 11.72
CA GLU A 451 6.22 -13.04 10.84
C GLU A 451 7.28 -14.15 10.78
N PHE A 452 8.55 -13.79 10.52
CA PHE A 452 9.65 -14.75 10.53
C PHE A 452 9.76 -15.52 11.85
N ASN A 453 9.76 -14.80 12.98
CA ASN A 453 9.87 -15.43 14.30
C ASN A 453 8.66 -16.31 14.65
N TRP A 454 7.46 -15.94 14.20
CA TRP A 454 6.23 -16.70 14.38
C TRP A 454 6.30 -18.01 13.59
N ASP A 455 6.64 -17.95 12.32
CA ASP A 455 6.76 -19.13 11.47
C ASP A 455 7.86 -20.07 11.99
N MET A 456 9.01 -19.54 12.40
CA MET A 456 10.07 -20.35 13.03
C MET A 456 9.68 -20.94 14.39
N LEU A 457 8.61 -20.44 15.03
CA LEU A 457 8.07 -21.04 16.25
C LEU A 457 7.11 -22.19 15.94
N GLU A 458 6.31 -22.06 14.88
CA GLU A 458 5.34 -23.07 14.44
C GLU A 458 6.00 -24.23 13.68
N LEU A 459 7.11 -23.98 12.99
CA LEU A 459 7.92 -25.00 12.37
C LEU A 459 8.62 -25.84 13.44
N ALA A 460 7.94 -26.88 13.94
CA ALA A 460 8.47 -27.89 14.86
C ALA A 460 9.72 -28.65 14.33
N ARG A 461 10.15 -28.34 13.10
CA ARG A 461 11.15 -29.03 12.30
C ARG A 461 12.52 -28.35 12.27
N THR A 462 12.64 -27.09 12.71
CA THR A 462 13.93 -26.43 12.85
C THR A 462 14.67 -27.00 14.06
N SER A 463 15.75 -27.76 13.81
CA SER A 463 16.60 -28.34 14.86
C SER A 463 17.43 -27.30 15.64
N GLN A 464 17.44 -26.04 15.18
CA GLN A 464 18.20 -24.92 15.73
C GLN A 464 17.27 -23.74 16.04
N ASP A 465 17.54 -23.01 17.12
CA ASP A 465 16.84 -21.78 17.51
C ASP A 465 17.19 -20.62 16.54
N ILE A 466 16.70 -20.68 15.29
CA ILE A 466 16.93 -19.68 14.24
C ILE A 466 15.90 -18.57 14.39
N TYR A 467 16.15 -17.65 15.32
CA TYR A 467 15.27 -16.51 15.57
C TYR A 467 15.98 -15.19 15.30
N CYS A 468 15.24 -14.24 14.76
CA CYS A 468 15.70 -12.87 14.65
C CYS A 468 15.51 -12.14 15.97
N ASN A 469 16.61 -11.93 16.71
CA ASN A 469 16.63 -11.20 17.98
C ASN A 469 17.38 -9.85 17.85
N PRO A 470 16.73 -8.79 17.36
CA PRO A 470 17.35 -7.48 17.28
C PRO A 470 17.64 -6.84 18.65
N LEU A 471 17.12 -7.40 19.75
CA LEU A 471 17.32 -6.91 21.12
C LEU A 471 18.54 -7.53 21.83
N LYS A 472 19.26 -8.44 21.17
CA LYS A 472 20.42 -9.15 21.74
C LYS A 472 21.46 -8.21 22.36
N LYS A 473 21.76 -7.08 21.72
CA LYS A 473 22.69 -6.06 22.23
C LYS A 473 22.21 -5.46 23.55
N LEU A 474 20.94 -5.07 23.63
CA LEU A 474 20.35 -4.53 24.86
C LEU A 474 20.28 -5.60 25.96
N ASN A 475 19.89 -6.82 25.62
CA ASN A 475 19.89 -7.95 26.56
C ASN A 475 21.31 -8.19 27.12
N GLY A 476 22.35 -8.10 26.31
CA GLY A 476 23.76 -8.18 26.75
C GLY A 476 24.14 -7.07 27.73
N PHE A 477 23.72 -5.83 27.48
CA PHE A 477 23.90 -4.73 28.43
C PHE A 477 23.18 -4.98 29.76
N MET A 478 21.94 -5.47 29.71
CA MET A 478 21.19 -5.80 30.92
C MET A 478 21.81 -6.97 31.68
N GLY A 479 22.41 -7.95 30.98
CA GLY A 479 23.19 -9.01 31.62
C GLY A 479 24.39 -8.49 32.40
N ALA A 480 25.17 -7.55 31.84
CA ALA A 480 26.27 -6.91 32.55
C ALA A 480 25.80 -6.15 33.81
N PHE A 481 24.62 -5.52 33.73
CA PHE A 481 23.98 -4.85 34.86
C PHE A 481 23.59 -5.85 35.97
N PHE A 482 22.81 -6.90 35.64
CA PHE A 482 22.33 -7.87 36.64
C PHE A 482 23.45 -8.71 37.26
N ASN A 483 24.47 -9.08 36.48
CA ASN A 483 25.65 -9.78 37.01
C ASN A 483 26.40 -8.91 38.02
N SER A 484 26.47 -7.59 37.78
CA SER A 484 27.08 -6.66 38.74
C SER A 484 26.23 -6.51 40.00
N LEU A 485 24.90 -6.55 39.88
CA LEU A 485 23.98 -6.46 41.01
C LEU A 485 24.08 -7.68 41.95
N ALA A 486 24.20 -8.88 41.39
CA ALA A 486 24.32 -10.13 42.15
C ALA A 486 25.61 -10.24 42.99
N SER A 487 26.66 -9.48 42.63
CA SER A 487 27.96 -9.48 43.32
C SER A 487 28.00 -8.72 44.67
N GLY A 488 26.85 -8.52 45.31
CA GLY A 488 26.74 -7.96 46.67
C GLY A 488 26.68 -6.43 46.75
N SER A 489 26.20 -5.76 45.69
CA SER A 489 26.12 -4.29 45.67
C SER A 489 24.85 -3.75 46.34
N ASP A 490 25.01 -2.74 47.18
CA ASP A 490 23.94 -1.97 47.83
C ASP A 490 22.97 -1.32 46.81
N GLU A 491 21.66 -1.41 47.04
CA GLU A 491 20.59 -0.94 46.13
C GLU A 491 20.71 0.56 45.80
N ALA A 492 21.31 1.34 46.71
CA ALA A 492 21.67 2.74 46.50
C ALA A 492 22.62 2.99 45.32
N ARG A 493 23.20 1.94 44.71
CA ARG A 493 24.12 2.01 43.55
C ARG A 493 23.48 1.61 42.22
N PHE A 494 22.18 1.28 42.16
CA PHE A 494 21.47 0.87 40.94
C PHE A 494 21.78 1.78 39.72
N GLY A 495 21.66 3.10 39.90
CA GLY A 495 21.94 4.09 38.84
C GLY A 495 23.39 4.10 38.37
N LYS A 496 24.37 3.88 39.27
CA LYS A 496 25.79 3.80 38.92
C LYS A 496 26.10 2.50 38.18
N LEU A 497 25.48 1.39 38.58
CA LEU A 497 25.67 0.08 37.95
C LEU A 497 25.13 0.07 36.52
N ILE A 498 23.93 0.62 36.27
CA ILE A 498 23.41 0.68 34.91
C ILE A 498 24.24 1.62 34.02
N CYS A 499 24.74 2.74 34.55
CA CYS A 499 25.66 3.62 33.81
C CYS A 499 27.02 2.96 33.53
N LYS A 500 27.44 1.99 34.35
CA LYS A 500 28.63 1.18 34.12
C LYS A 500 28.39 0.12 33.03
N ALA A 501 27.22 -0.50 33.04
CA ALA A 501 26.81 -1.50 32.06
C ALA A 501 26.57 -0.88 30.67
N ILE A 502 25.90 0.28 30.62
CA ILE A 502 25.61 1.05 29.41
C ILE A 502 26.37 2.37 29.49
N LYS A 503 27.54 2.41 28.84
CA LYS A 503 28.45 3.56 28.86
C LYS A 503 27.80 4.79 28.22
N GLY A 504 28.31 5.98 28.58
CA GLY A 504 27.85 7.28 28.07
C GLY A 504 27.53 7.33 26.57
N LYS A 505 28.47 6.87 25.74
CA LYS A 505 28.31 6.82 24.28
C LYS A 505 27.19 5.90 23.80
N ASP A 506 26.92 4.82 24.52
CA ASP A 506 25.95 3.79 24.13
C ASP A 506 24.53 4.11 24.64
N ARG A 507 24.41 4.95 25.68
CA ARG A 507 23.11 5.45 26.18
C ARG A 507 22.35 6.30 25.16
N GLY A 508 23.07 7.06 24.34
CA GLY A 508 22.49 7.91 23.29
C GLY A 508 22.51 7.29 21.89
N ARG A 509 23.01 6.06 21.74
CA ARG A 509 23.06 5.35 20.46
C ARG A 509 21.95 4.33 20.37
N SER A 510 21.59 3.97 19.14
CA SER A 510 20.61 2.92 18.94
C SER A 510 21.10 1.56 19.44
N VAL A 511 20.18 0.81 20.03
CA VAL A 511 20.34 -0.62 20.34
C VAL A 511 19.83 -1.53 19.23
N LEU A 512 19.11 -0.97 18.27
CA LEU A 512 18.58 -1.65 17.10
C LEU A 512 19.40 -1.26 15.86
N SER A 513 19.68 -2.20 14.97
CA SER A 513 20.39 -1.93 13.70
C SER A 513 19.53 -1.20 12.67
N MET A 514 18.21 -1.38 12.74
CA MET A 514 17.23 -0.96 11.74
C MET A 514 16.35 0.24 12.15
N HIS A 515 16.42 0.67 13.40
CA HIS A 515 15.62 1.80 13.91
C HIS A 515 16.44 2.58 14.94
N SER A 516 16.18 3.87 15.12
CA SER A 516 16.97 4.77 15.98
C SER A 516 16.54 4.75 17.46
N ALA A 517 16.19 3.59 18.01
CA ALA A 517 15.76 3.47 19.40
C ALA A 517 16.93 3.25 20.36
N THR A 518 17.04 4.13 21.35
CA THR A 518 18.00 4.09 22.46
C THR A 518 17.63 3.02 23.49
N PRO A 519 18.56 2.63 24.40
CA PRO A 519 18.22 1.74 25.52
C PRO A 519 17.06 2.24 26.37
N TYR A 520 16.94 3.57 26.54
CA TYR A 520 15.86 4.19 27.31
C TYR A 520 14.49 3.91 26.68
N GLU A 521 14.34 4.17 25.38
CA GLU A 521 13.05 3.99 24.68
C GLU A 521 12.61 2.53 24.68
N VAL A 522 13.52 1.61 24.38
CA VAL A 522 13.20 0.18 24.32
C VAL A 522 12.80 -0.38 25.69
N LEU A 523 13.45 0.06 26.78
CA LEU A 523 13.11 -0.36 28.14
C LEU A 523 11.85 0.32 28.69
N ARG A 524 11.52 1.53 28.22
CA ARG A 524 10.26 2.21 28.55
C ARG A 524 9.08 1.51 27.88
N ASP A 525 9.23 1.18 26.61
CA ASP A 525 8.17 0.60 25.75
C ASP A 525 8.35 -0.92 25.60
N GLU A 526 8.80 -1.60 26.66
CA GLU A 526 9.19 -3.03 26.60
C GLU A 526 8.08 -3.94 26.07
N HIS A 527 6.82 -3.64 26.42
CA HIS A 527 5.64 -4.41 25.99
C HIS A 527 5.40 -4.28 24.49
N LEU A 528 5.58 -3.07 23.96
CA LEU A 528 5.41 -2.78 22.55
C LEU A 528 6.46 -3.53 21.73
N TYR A 529 7.75 -3.40 22.07
CA TYR A 529 8.82 -4.09 21.35
C TYR A 529 8.72 -5.62 21.46
N MET A 530 8.30 -6.13 22.63
CA MET A 530 8.00 -7.56 22.80
C MET A 530 6.92 -8.02 21.80
N GLN A 531 5.78 -7.33 21.74
CA GLN A 531 4.66 -7.73 20.89
C GLN A 531 5.00 -7.58 19.40
N THR A 532 5.61 -6.46 19.03
CA THR A 532 5.83 -6.07 17.62
C THR A 532 6.96 -6.83 16.95
N LEU A 533 7.98 -7.30 17.69
CA LEU A 533 9.12 -8.03 17.11
C LEU A 533 9.02 -9.55 17.28
N PHE A 534 8.33 -10.03 18.32
CA PHE A 534 8.33 -11.46 18.64
C PHE A 534 6.94 -12.10 18.57
N GLY A 535 5.85 -11.33 18.65
CA GLY A 535 4.47 -11.83 18.66
C GLY A 535 4.10 -12.71 19.88
N SER A 536 5.10 -13.19 20.62
CA SER A 536 4.97 -14.13 21.73
C SER A 536 5.86 -13.71 22.89
N ARG A 537 5.22 -13.48 24.05
CA ARG A 537 5.91 -13.21 25.32
C ARG A 537 6.87 -14.35 25.70
N LYS A 538 6.48 -15.60 25.44
CA LYS A 538 7.33 -16.78 25.73
C LYS A 538 8.62 -16.73 24.92
N LEU A 539 8.52 -16.45 23.62
CA LEU A 539 9.68 -16.36 22.74
C LEU A 539 10.59 -15.21 23.15
N TYR A 540 10.02 -14.03 23.40
CA TYR A 540 10.77 -12.86 23.86
C TYR A 540 11.60 -13.14 25.11
N PHE A 541 11.00 -13.75 26.15
CA PHE A 541 11.69 -14.06 27.40
C PHE A 541 12.72 -15.18 27.24
N ARG A 542 12.48 -16.18 26.38
CA ARG A 542 13.46 -17.23 26.07
C ARG A 542 14.73 -16.63 25.47
N LEU A 543 14.57 -15.75 24.47
CA LEU A 543 15.68 -15.15 23.76
C LEU A 543 16.36 -14.01 24.54
N ASN A 544 15.65 -13.39 25.48
CA ASN A 544 16.13 -12.23 26.23
C ASN A 544 15.96 -12.42 27.75
N PRO A 545 16.72 -13.34 28.38
CA PRO A 545 16.57 -13.66 29.80
C PRO A 545 16.85 -12.47 30.73
N TYR A 546 17.74 -11.56 30.36
CA TYR A 546 18.02 -10.37 31.18
C TYR A 546 16.99 -9.27 30.99
N LEU A 547 16.32 -9.22 29.83
CA LEU A 547 15.13 -8.37 29.67
C LEU A 547 13.93 -8.95 30.42
N HIS A 548 13.82 -10.28 30.51
CA HIS A 548 12.83 -10.90 31.40
C HIS A 548 13.11 -10.55 32.88
N ALA A 549 14.37 -10.54 33.31
CA ALA A 549 14.72 -10.10 34.66
C ALA A 549 14.34 -8.62 34.89
N TYR A 550 14.53 -7.75 33.90
CA TYR A 550 14.06 -6.36 33.95
C TYR A 550 12.54 -6.27 34.03
N TYR A 551 11.83 -7.04 33.22
CA TYR A 551 10.36 -7.10 33.19
C TYR A 551 9.77 -7.40 34.59
N GLN A 552 10.41 -8.31 35.33
CA GLN A 552 10.01 -8.72 36.68
C GLN A 552 10.35 -7.71 37.79
N LEU A 553 11.12 -6.66 37.50
CA LEU A 553 11.44 -5.65 38.51
C LEU A 553 10.21 -4.85 38.92
N PRO A 554 10.10 -4.46 40.20
CA PRO A 554 9.13 -3.46 40.62
C PRO A 554 9.30 -2.15 39.84
N GLU A 555 8.18 -1.49 39.53
CA GLU A 555 8.16 -0.24 38.74
C GLU A 555 9.07 0.86 39.31
N VAL A 556 9.19 0.95 40.64
CA VAL A 556 10.11 1.88 41.32
C VAL A 556 11.56 1.66 40.86
N ARG A 557 11.99 0.41 40.68
CA ARG A 557 13.34 0.06 40.23
C ARG A 557 13.51 0.31 38.73
N LYS A 558 12.50 0.02 37.92
CA LYS A 558 12.48 0.36 36.49
C LYS A 558 12.65 1.88 36.29
N LYS A 559 11.94 2.70 37.08
CA LYS A 559 12.09 4.18 37.07
C LYS A 559 13.50 4.65 37.38
N LEU A 560 14.17 4.03 38.37
CA LEU A 560 15.57 4.36 38.68
C LEU A 560 16.53 4.06 37.53
N ILE A 561 16.32 2.94 36.84
CA ILE A 561 17.08 2.54 35.64
C ILE A 561 16.87 3.57 34.52
N LEU A 562 15.61 3.86 34.19
CA LEU A 562 15.25 4.83 33.14
C LEU A 562 15.81 6.23 33.43
N LYS A 563 15.70 6.72 34.68
CA LYS A 563 16.26 8.01 35.11
C LYS A 563 17.77 8.08 34.95
N ALA A 564 18.50 6.98 35.19
CA ALA A 564 19.95 6.93 35.04
C ALA A 564 20.40 6.83 33.57
N LEU A 565 19.58 6.23 32.71
CA LEU A 565 19.85 6.12 31.27
C LEU A 565 19.65 7.45 30.56
N SER A 566 18.57 8.16 30.85
CA SER A 566 18.30 9.50 30.30
C SER A 566 17.49 10.34 31.29
N PRO A 567 18.15 11.21 32.08
CA PRO A 567 17.47 12.06 33.05
C PRO A 567 16.46 13.03 32.43
N ASP A 568 16.76 13.55 31.24
CA ASP A 568 15.93 14.53 30.54
C ASP A 568 14.66 13.88 30.01
N ARG A 569 14.78 12.78 29.24
CA ARG A 569 13.61 12.03 28.74
C ARG A 569 12.76 11.47 29.87
N TYR A 570 13.39 11.00 30.95
CA TYR A 570 12.68 10.57 32.16
C TYR A 570 11.82 11.69 32.76
N ARG A 571 12.34 12.92 32.81
CA ARG A 571 11.60 14.06 33.32
C ARG A 571 10.38 14.34 32.44
N ASP A 572 10.57 14.34 31.12
CA ASP A 572 9.49 14.58 30.16
C ASP A 572 8.38 13.52 30.32
N ASP A 573 8.73 12.24 30.33
CA ASP A 573 7.75 11.14 30.47
C ASP A 573 7.08 11.09 31.85
N SER A 574 7.75 11.57 32.91
CA SER A 574 7.16 11.69 34.25
C SER A 574 6.20 12.88 34.39
N GLN A 575 6.36 13.91 33.55
CA GLN A 575 5.57 15.14 33.58
C GLN A 575 4.40 15.14 32.59
N ARG A 576 4.41 14.22 31.61
CA ARG A 576 3.26 13.99 30.74
C ARG A 576 2.03 13.61 31.58
N ILE A 577 0.97 14.38 31.41
CA ILE A 577 -0.36 14.05 31.93
C ILE A 577 -0.87 12.93 31.02
N HIS A 578 -0.96 11.72 31.56
CA HIS A 578 -1.39 10.50 30.85
C HIS A 578 -2.90 10.36 30.85
#